data_AF-A0A1M3MTQ7-F1
#
_entry.id   AF-A0A1M3MTQ7-F1
#
_cell.length_a   1.000
_cell.length_b   1.000
_cell.length_c   1.000
_cell.angle_alpha   90.00
_cell.angle_beta   90.00
_cell.angle_gamma   90.00
#
_symmetry.space_group_name_H-M   'P 1'
#
loop_
_entity.id
_entity.type
_entity.pdbx_description
1 polymer ?
#
loop_
_entity_poly.entity_id
_entity_poly.type
_entity_poly.pdbx_seq_one_letter_code
_entity_poly.pdbx_strand_id
1 'polypeptide(L)'
;MPRTRSFTLTDDPDGTIAAALALALAPQSGEQWRTALLPDGGGLEVEGVGIIARAYHRGDLPFQFQYEPDLDPQTQELWWVQRERTRDYPQGSWGVITGEELRGLVKQGNELRAQRK
;
A
#
# COMPACT_ATOMS: atom_id res chain seq x y z
N MET A 1 -10.23 -21.12 12.19
CA MET A 1 -8.87 -20.63 12.53
C MET A 1 -8.44 -19.72 11.39
N PRO A 2 -8.39 -18.39 11.55
CA PRO A 2 -7.78 -17.55 10.53
C PRO A 2 -6.28 -17.84 10.55
N ARG A 3 -5.75 -18.36 9.44
CA ARG A 3 -4.31 -18.52 9.26
C ARG A 3 -3.73 -17.13 9.19
N THR A 4 -3.00 -16.72 10.22
CA THR A 4 -2.08 -15.58 10.16
C THR A 4 -1.02 -15.94 9.13
N ARG A 5 -1.27 -15.63 7.85
CA ARG A 5 -0.24 -15.70 6.81
C ARG A 5 0.69 -14.54 7.09
N SER A 6 1.81 -14.81 7.74
CA SER A 6 2.96 -13.93 7.72
C SER A 6 3.47 -13.88 6.29
N PHE A 7 2.98 -12.91 5.51
CA PHE A 7 3.46 -12.66 4.16
C PHE A 7 4.88 -12.10 4.21
N THR A 8 5.76 -12.69 3.42
CA THR A 8 7.13 -12.21 3.21
C THR A 8 7.17 -11.46 1.89
N LEU A 9 8.08 -10.49 1.71
CA LEU A 9 8.28 -9.73 0.47
C LEU A 9 8.41 -10.59 -0.81
N THR A 10 8.64 -11.89 -0.66
CA THR A 10 8.68 -12.90 -1.72
C THR A 10 7.30 -13.30 -2.30
N ASP A 11 6.19 -12.93 -1.66
CA ASP A 11 4.82 -13.15 -2.14
C ASP A 11 4.22 -11.93 -2.87
N ASP A 12 5.06 -11.05 -3.44
CA ASP A 12 4.67 -9.78 -4.07
C ASP A 12 4.77 -9.81 -5.62
N PRO A 13 4.01 -10.69 -6.32
CA PRO A 13 4.14 -10.85 -7.78
C PRO A 13 3.85 -9.56 -8.54
N ASP A 14 2.99 -8.70 -7.99
CA ASP A 14 2.55 -7.44 -8.62
C ASP A 14 3.32 -6.20 -8.10
N GLY A 15 4.28 -6.38 -7.19
CA GLY A 15 5.07 -5.29 -6.63
C GLY A 15 4.27 -4.32 -5.73
N THR A 16 3.10 -4.75 -5.25
CA THR A 16 2.18 -3.98 -4.41
C THR A 16 2.80 -3.64 -3.06
N ILE A 17 3.42 -4.61 -2.41
CA ILE A 17 4.08 -4.45 -1.11
C ILE A 17 5.29 -3.51 -1.27
N ALA A 18 6.11 -3.76 -2.29
CA ALA A 18 7.25 -2.91 -2.61
C ALA A 18 6.83 -1.47 -2.93
N ALA A 19 5.74 -1.27 -3.66
CA ALA A 19 5.19 0.05 -3.97
C ALA A 19 4.69 0.78 -2.71
N ALA A 20 3.90 0.10 -1.87
CA ALA A 20 3.38 0.67 -0.63
C ALA A 20 4.50 1.14 0.30
N LEU A 21 5.53 0.32 0.48
CA LEU A 21 6.72 0.67 1.26
C LEU A 21 7.50 1.82 0.63
N ALA A 22 7.71 1.80 -0.69
CA ALA A 22 8.44 2.85 -1.39
C ALA A 22 7.77 4.22 -1.24
N LEU A 23 6.44 4.27 -1.30
CA LEU A 23 5.63 5.47 -1.13
C LEU A 23 5.60 5.96 0.32
N ALA A 24 5.25 5.08 1.25
CA ALA A 24 5.11 5.44 2.66
C ALA A 24 6.45 5.88 3.28
N LEU A 25 7.56 5.28 2.85
CA LEU A 25 8.89 5.53 3.40
C LEU A 25 9.74 6.46 2.53
N ALA A 26 9.16 7.01 1.45
CA ALA A 26 9.83 7.98 0.59
C ALA A 26 10.33 9.16 1.45
N PRO A 27 11.55 9.67 1.22
CA PRO A 27 12.07 10.83 1.96
C PRO A 27 11.11 12.02 1.95
N GLN A 28 10.39 12.21 0.84
CA GLN A 28 9.39 13.27 0.64
C GLN A 28 8.21 13.17 1.60
N SER A 29 7.80 11.94 1.96
CA SER A 29 6.67 11.67 2.85
C SER A 29 6.95 12.08 4.30
N GLY A 30 8.22 12.19 4.70
CA GLY A 30 8.62 12.56 6.06
C GLY A 30 7.92 11.70 7.12
N GLU A 31 7.19 12.34 8.04
CA GLU A 31 6.34 11.68 9.05
C GLU A 31 4.83 11.76 8.70
N GLN A 32 4.47 12.31 7.54
CA GLN A 32 3.07 12.51 7.14
C GLN A 32 2.33 11.18 6.95
N TRP A 33 3.06 10.11 6.58
CA TRP A 33 2.50 8.76 6.46
C TRP A 33 1.80 8.30 7.76
N ARG A 34 2.21 8.79 8.94
CA ARG A 34 1.65 8.38 10.24
C ARG A 34 0.19 8.78 10.41
N THR A 35 -0.21 9.90 9.81
CA THR A 35 -1.59 10.39 9.84
C THR A 35 -2.33 10.02 8.57
N ALA A 36 -1.64 10.05 7.42
CA ALA A 36 -2.20 9.71 6.12
C ALA A 36 -2.72 8.27 6.02
N LEU A 37 -2.08 7.31 6.70
CA LEU A 37 -2.39 5.88 6.63
C LEU A 37 -3.14 5.34 7.87
N LEU A 38 -3.67 6.24 8.71
CA LEU A 38 -4.65 5.86 9.73
C LEU A 38 -5.94 5.36 9.07
N PRO A 39 -6.80 4.60 9.77
CA PRO A 39 -8.06 4.15 9.19
C PRO A 39 -8.89 5.28 8.59
N ASP A 40 -8.95 6.44 9.24
CA ASP A 40 -9.63 7.66 8.78
C ASP A 40 -8.74 8.61 7.98
N GLY A 41 -7.50 8.21 7.68
CA GLY A 41 -6.54 8.99 6.90
C GLY A 41 -6.94 9.13 5.43
N GLY A 42 -6.51 10.23 4.81
CA GLY A 42 -6.82 10.56 3.41
C GLY A 42 -5.94 9.87 2.37
N GLY A 43 -4.99 9.03 2.79
CA GLY A 43 -3.98 8.46 1.91
C GLY A 43 -2.79 9.39 1.66
N LEU A 44 -1.89 8.91 0.80
CA LEU A 44 -0.58 9.49 0.57
C LEU A 44 -0.29 9.54 -0.93
N GLU A 45 0.03 10.72 -1.43
CA GLU A 45 0.52 10.93 -2.79
C GLU A 45 1.94 11.47 -2.72
N VAL A 46 2.84 10.87 -3.48
CA VAL A 46 4.25 11.26 -3.54
C VAL A 46 4.61 11.48 -5.00
N GLU A 47 4.80 12.74 -5.36
CA GLU A 47 5.14 13.16 -6.73
C GLU A 47 6.38 12.40 -7.25
N GLY A 48 6.25 11.79 -8.43
CA GLY A 48 7.32 11.01 -9.06
C GLY A 48 7.48 9.60 -8.50
N VAL A 49 6.58 9.16 -7.60
CA VAL A 49 6.60 7.83 -6.99
C VAL A 49 5.23 7.15 -7.11
N GLY A 50 4.13 7.86 -6.83
CA GLY A 50 2.75 7.34 -6.94
C GLY A 50 1.84 7.62 -5.73
N ILE A 51 0.84 6.76 -5.54
CA ILE A 51 -0.33 7.02 -4.68
C ILE A 51 -0.68 5.79 -3.82
N ILE A 52 -1.05 6.03 -2.57
CA ILE A 52 -1.75 5.09 -1.68
C ILE A 52 -3.06 5.77 -1.29
N ALA A 53 -4.20 5.13 -1.55
CA ALA A 53 -5.49 5.69 -1.19
C ALA A 53 -6.48 4.62 -0.71
N ARG A 54 -7.38 5.02 0.17
CA ARG A 54 -8.39 4.14 0.75
C ARG A 54 -9.54 3.96 -0.22
N ALA A 55 -10.02 2.73 -0.35
CA ALA A 55 -11.29 2.44 -1.00
C ALA A 55 -12.41 2.42 0.06
N TYR A 56 -13.43 3.25 -0.14
CA TYR A 56 -14.65 3.26 0.68
C TYR A 56 -15.78 2.51 -0.03
N HIS A 57 -15.73 2.48 -1.36
CA HIS A 57 -16.68 1.82 -2.23
C HIS A 57 -15.93 1.00 -3.28
N ARG A 58 -16.61 -0.01 -3.84
CA ARG A 58 -16.03 -0.85 -4.91
C ARG A 58 -15.60 -0.05 -6.13
N GLY A 59 -16.27 1.07 -6.43
CA GLY A 59 -15.89 1.99 -7.50
C GLY A 59 -14.58 2.74 -7.28
N ASP A 60 -14.07 2.77 -6.05
CA ASP A 60 -12.80 3.42 -5.71
C ASP A 60 -11.59 2.53 -6.03
N LEU A 61 -11.82 1.22 -6.18
CA LEU A 61 -10.77 0.26 -6.54
C LEU A 61 -10.36 0.43 -8.01
N PRO A 62 -9.09 0.16 -8.36
CA PRO A 62 -8.67 0.12 -9.75
C PRO A 62 -9.49 -0.91 -10.54
N PHE A 63 -9.78 -0.61 -11.81
CA PHE A 63 -10.76 -1.34 -12.64
C PHE A 63 -10.60 -2.87 -12.60
N GLN A 64 -9.35 -3.36 -12.68
CA GLN A 64 -9.04 -4.79 -12.66
C GLN A 64 -9.40 -5.49 -11.34
N PHE A 65 -9.49 -4.76 -10.22
CA PHE A 65 -9.85 -5.29 -8.90
C PHE A 65 -11.34 -5.09 -8.57
N GLN A 66 -12.08 -4.30 -9.35
CA GLN A 66 -13.48 -3.97 -9.08
C GLN A 66 -14.42 -5.19 -9.14
N TYR A 67 -13.99 -6.29 -9.75
CA TYR A 67 -14.81 -7.50 -9.90
C TYR A 67 -14.28 -8.69 -9.09
N GLU A 68 -13.18 -8.51 -8.36
CA GLU A 68 -12.63 -9.55 -7.49
C GLU A 68 -13.60 -9.79 -6.32
N PRO A 69 -14.07 -11.03 -6.10
CA PRO A 69 -15.13 -11.30 -5.12
C PRO A 69 -14.63 -11.25 -3.67
N ASP A 70 -13.33 -11.40 -3.45
CA ASP A 70 -12.66 -11.36 -2.15
C ASP A 70 -12.32 -9.95 -1.67
N LEU A 71 -12.34 -8.96 -2.58
CA LEU A 71 -12.08 -7.56 -2.29
C LEU A 71 -13.39 -6.77 -2.11
N ASP A 72 -13.79 -6.57 -0.85
CA ASP A 72 -14.99 -5.80 -0.52
C ASP A 72 -14.71 -4.65 0.47
N PRO A 73 -14.67 -3.39 -0.03
CA PRO A 73 -14.46 -2.20 0.81
C PRO A 73 -15.55 -1.95 1.87
N GLN A 74 -16.73 -2.58 1.74
CA GLN A 74 -17.80 -2.42 2.73
C GLN A 74 -17.58 -3.27 3.98
N THR A 75 -16.89 -4.40 3.83
CA THR A 75 -16.65 -5.36 4.90
C THR A 75 -15.19 -5.38 5.35
N GLN A 76 -14.28 -4.80 4.57
CA GLN A 76 -12.85 -4.75 4.84
C GLN A 76 -12.29 -3.34 4.64
N GLU A 77 -11.28 -2.99 5.42
CA GLU A 77 -10.49 -1.78 5.17
C GLU A 77 -9.50 -2.06 4.05
N LEU A 78 -9.81 -1.61 2.83
CA LEU A 78 -8.96 -1.80 1.65
C LEU A 78 -8.28 -0.50 1.23
N TRP A 79 -7.02 -0.64 0.83
CA TRP A 79 -6.19 0.42 0.29
C TRP A 79 -5.68 -0.02 -1.06
N TRP A 80 -5.79 0.84 -2.07
CA TRP A 80 -5.15 0.63 -3.34
C TRP A 80 -3.85 1.43 -3.41
N VAL A 81 -2.90 0.86 -4.14
CA VAL A 81 -1.56 1.40 -4.33
C VAL A 81 -1.31 1.49 -5.81
N GLN A 82 -0.88 2.67 -6.25
CA GLN A 82 -0.41 2.88 -7.60
C GLN A 82 1.05 3.31 -7.53
N ARG A 83 1.90 2.57 -8.22
CA ARG A 83 3.27 3.00 -8.47
C ARG A 83 3.37 3.69 -9.81
N GLU A 84 3.93 4.88 -9.83
CA GLU A 84 4.28 5.54 -11.08
C GLU A 84 5.32 4.74 -11.85
N ARG A 85 5.21 4.80 -13.18
CA ARG A 85 6.23 4.28 -14.06
C ARG A 85 7.49 5.12 -13.90
N THR A 86 8.59 4.49 -13.53
CA THR A 86 9.91 5.13 -13.47
C THR A 86 10.88 4.43 -14.41
N ARG A 87 12.11 4.95 -14.52
CA ARG A 87 13.19 4.28 -15.27
C ARG A 87 13.49 2.88 -14.71
N ASP A 88 13.46 2.75 -13.38
CA ASP A 88 13.77 1.50 -12.68
C ASP A 88 12.55 0.56 -12.62
N TYR A 89 11.34 1.10 -12.80
CA TYR A 89 10.07 0.37 -12.82
C TYR A 89 9.28 0.75 -14.07
N PRO A 90 9.62 0.13 -15.23
CA PRO A 90 9.13 0.56 -16.54
C PRO A 90 7.65 0.25 -16.78
N GLN A 91 7.00 -0.52 -15.89
CA GLN A 91 5.56 -0.67 -15.86
C GLN A 91 5.07 -0.05 -14.56
N GLY A 92 4.10 0.88 -14.64
CA GLY A 92 3.36 1.29 -13.46
C GLY A 92 2.60 0.07 -12.93
N SER A 93 2.54 -0.08 -11.62
CA SER A 93 1.83 -1.18 -10.99
C SER A 93 0.66 -0.66 -10.18
N TRP A 94 -0.36 -1.51 -10.09
CA TRP A 94 -1.54 -1.29 -9.26
C TRP A 94 -1.70 -2.48 -8.35
N GLY A 95 -2.06 -2.24 -7.11
CA GLY A 95 -2.29 -3.28 -6.13
C GLY A 95 -3.38 -2.89 -5.14
N VAL A 96 -3.91 -3.89 -4.45
CA VAL A 96 -4.84 -3.71 -3.34
C VAL A 96 -4.29 -4.48 -2.14
N ILE A 97 -4.35 -3.85 -0.98
CA ILE A 97 -3.84 -4.38 0.28
C ILE A 97 -4.81 -4.01 1.41
N THR A 98 -4.88 -4.84 2.46
CA THR A 98 -5.69 -4.48 3.63
C THR A 98 -4.99 -3.37 4.44
N GLY A 99 -5.78 -2.60 5.20
CA GLY A 99 -5.24 -1.57 6.09
C GLY A 99 -4.34 -2.15 7.19
N GLU A 100 -4.65 -3.35 7.70
CA GLU A 100 -3.81 -4.06 8.67
C GLU A 100 -2.44 -4.39 8.08
N GLU A 101 -2.41 -5.00 6.89
CA GLU A 101 -1.17 -5.34 6.20
C GLU A 101 -0.35 -4.10 5.85
N LEU A 102 -0.98 -3.06 5.30
CA LEU A 102 -0.32 -1.79 4.99
C LEU A 102 0.39 -1.22 6.21
N ARG A 103 -0.31 -1.09 7.34
CA ARG A 103 0.28 -0.55 8.58
C ARG A 103 1.36 -1.46 9.15
N GLY A 104 1.19 -2.78 9.07
CA GLY A 104 2.20 -3.75 9.47
C GLY A 104 3.50 -3.60 8.66
N LEU A 105 3.39 -3.46 7.34
CA LEU A 105 4.52 -3.25 6.44
C LEU A 105 5.23 -1.94 6.73
N VAL A 106 4.49 -0.83 6.83
CA VAL A 106 5.09 0.49 7.09
C VAL A 106 5.80 0.51 8.45
N LYS A 107 5.24 -0.14 9.47
CA LYS A 107 5.91 -0.30 10.77
C LYS A 107 7.23 -1.06 10.62
N GLN A 108 7.22 -2.24 9.99
CA GLN A 108 8.42 -3.04 9.78
C GLN A 108 9.50 -2.29 8.98
N GLY A 109 9.11 -1.61 7.91
CA GLY A 109 10.04 -0.85 7.08
C GLY A 109 10.70 0.32 7.84
N ASN A 110 9.96 0.97 8.74
CA ASN A 110 10.53 1.98 9.62
C ASN A 110 11.50 1.40 10.65
N GLU A 111 11.17 0.27 11.27
CA GLU A 111 12.05 -0.43 12.21
C GLU A 111 13.38 -0.81 11.55
N LEU A 112 13.33 -1.33 10.31
CA LEU A 112 14.53 -1.64 9.52
C LEU A 112 15.35 -0.39 9.17
N ARG A 113 14.69 0.74 8.87
CA ARG A 113 15.38 2.01 8.59
C ARG A 113 16.09 2.55 9.84
N ALA A 114 15.47 2.42 11.01
CA ALA A 114 16.05 2.84 12.28
C ALA A 114 17.30 2.02 12.64
N GLN A 115 17.33 0.73 12.33
CA GLN A 115 18.49 -0.15 12.57
C GLN A 115 19.69 0.13 11.65
N ARG A 116 19.48 0.83 10.53
CA ARG A 116 20.54 1.21 9.58
C ARG A 116 21.18 2.57 9.88
N LYS A 117 20.66 3.31 10.87
CA LYS A 117 21.22 4.57 11.36
C LYS A 117 22.13 4.31 12.55
#